data_AF-N8W3C3-F1
#
_entry.id   AF-N8W3C3-F1
#
_cell.length_a   1.000
_cell.length_b   1.000
_cell.length_c   1.000
_cell.angle_alpha   90.00
_cell.angle_beta   90.00
_cell.angle_gamma   90.00
#
_symmetry.space_group_name_H-M   'P 1'
#
loop_
_entity.id
_entity.type
_entity.pdbx_description
1 polymer ?
#
loop_
_entity_poly.entity_id
_entity_poly.type
_entity_poly.pdbx_seq_one_letter_code
_entity_poly.pdbx_strand_id
1 'polypeptide(L)' 'MVELDEGMRKGVVSLPHGYGSSYASAEPVGPQLNRLTSTGHCDPLSKTPYHKYVPVRLQHLTV' A
#
# COMPACT_ATOMS: atom_id res chain seq x y z
N MET A 1 -10.28 1.07 -8.13
CA MET A 1 -11.21 -0.05 -7.94
C MET A 1 -10.98 -0.63 -6.55
N VAL A 2 -12.03 -1.02 -5.84
CA VAL A 2 -11.96 -1.71 -4.55
C VAL A 2 -12.77 -2.99 -4.67
N GLU A 3 -12.31 -4.05 -4.04
CA GLU A 3 -13.01 -5.33 -3.96
C GLU A 3 -13.38 -5.59 -2.49
N LEU A 4 -14.57 -6.14 -2.27
CA LEU A 4 -15.04 -6.53 -0.95
C LEU A 4 -14.90 -8.04 -0.80
N ASP A 5 -14.25 -8.47 0.28
CA ASP A 5 -13.99 -9.89 0.58
C ASP A 5 -14.41 -10.18 2.02
N GLU A 6 -15.30 -11.16 2.22
CA GLU A 6 -15.79 -11.58 3.54
C GLU A 6 -14.74 -12.36 4.35
N GLY A 7 -13.74 -12.95 3.67
CA GLY A 7 -12.61 -13.63 4.33
C GLY A 7 -11.61 -12.67 4.96
N MET A 8 -11.68 -11.37 4.63
CA MET A 8 -10.80 -10.35 5.18
C MET A 8 -11.19 -9.96 6.62
N ARG A 9 -10.17 -9.74 7.45
CA ARG A 9 -10.37 -9.21 8.80
C ARG A 9 -10.97 -7.80 8.73
N LYS A 10 -12.06 -7.58 9.46
CA LYS A 10 -12.66 -6.23 9.61
C LYS A 10 -11.61 -5.22 10.09
N GLY A 11 -11.60 -4.05 9.45
CA GLY A 11 -10.64 -2.97 9.73
C GLY A 11 -9.28 -3.12 9.06
N VAL A 12 -9.09 -4.13 8.21
CA VAL A 12 -7.86 -4.36 7.46
C VAL A 12 -8.14 -4.23 5.97
N VAL A 13 -7.18 -3.65 5.25
CA VAL A 13 -7.17 -3.60 3.78
C VAL A 13 -5.96 -4.39 3.28
N SER A 14 -6.17 -5.22 2.27
CA SER A 14 -5.08 -5.89 1.56
C SER A 14 -4.70 -5.08 0.33
N LEU A 15 -3.40 -4.85 0.13
CA LEU A 15 -2.85 -4.20 -1.05
C LEU A 15 -1.82 -5.14 -1.68
N PRO A 16 -2.04 -5.65 -2.90
CA PRO A 16 -1.10 -6.55 -3.55
C PRO A 16 0.21 -5.84 -3.90
N HIS A 17 1.33 -6.53 -3.68
CA HIS A 17 2.63 -6.12 -4.21
C HIS A 17 2.73 -6.38 -5.73
N GLY A 18 3.71 -5.75 -6.38
CA GLY A 18 3.98 -5.93 -7.81
C GLY A 18 3.34 -4.90 -8.74
N TYR A 19 2.57 -3.95 -8.18
CA TYR A 19 2.03 -2.80 -8.90
C TYR A 19 2.92 -1.57 -8.77
N GLY A 20 2.64 -0.54 -9.57
CA GLY A 20 3.30 0.76 -9.45
C GLY A 20 4.61 0.90 -10.22
N SER A 21 4.96 -0.08 -11.06
CA SER A 21 6.10 0.02 -11.97
C SER A 21 5.78 0.99 -13.11
N SER A 22 6.64 1.98 -13.32
CA SER A 22 6.69 2.75 -14.56
C SER A 22 7.69 2.10 -15.50
N TYR A 23 7.24 1.71 -16.69
CA TYR A 23 8.09 1.14 -17.74
C TYR A 23 7.85 1.92 -19.03
N ALA A 24 8.93 2.21 -19.77
CA ALA A 24 8.87 2.95 -21.03
C ALA A 24 8.04 4.25 -20.97
N SER A 25 8.18 5.02 -19.88
CA SER A 25 7.43 6.26 -19.61
C SER A 25 5.91 6.10 -19.49
N ALA A 26 5.40 4.87 -19.35
CA ALA A 26 4.00 4.63 -19.05
C ALA A 26 3.68 5.01 -17.59
N GLU A 27 2.46 5.51 -17.39
CA GLU A 27 1.95 5.78 -16.05
C GLU A 27 1.86 4.48 -15.23
N PRO A 28 2.20 4.52 -13.92
CA PRO A 28 2.14 3.36 -13.06
C PRO A 28 0.74 2.78 -12.98
N VAL A 29 0.62 1.47 -13.20
CA VAL A 29 -0.65 0.75 -13.04
C VAL A 29 -0.78 0.22 -11.62
N GLY A 30 -1.94 0.43 -11.02
CA GLY A 30 -2.32 -0.11 -9.72
C GLY A 30 -1.69 0.61 -8.50
N PRO A 31 -1.87 0.05 -7.30
CA PRO A 31 -1.48 0.71 -6.05
C PRO A 31 0.04 0.75 -5.87
N GLN A 32 0.56 1.94 -5.58
CA GLN A 32 1.97 2.16 -5.19
C GLN A 32 2.13 2.05 -3.67
N LEU A 33 1.86 0.88 -3.09
CA LEU A 33 1.73 0.72 -1.63
C LEU A 33 2.95 1.19 -0.83
N ASN A 34 4.16 1.09 -1.40
CA ASN A 34 5.38 1.54 -0.73
C ASN A 34 5.38 3.05 -0.44
N ARG A 35 4.58 3.86 -1.16
CA ARG A 35 4.41 5.29 -0.87
C ARG A 35 3.65 5.55 0.43
N LEU A 36 2.94 4.57 0.97
CA LEU A 36 2.20 4.68 2.23
C LEU A 36 3.10 4.41 3.44
N THR A 37 4.26 3.78 3.23
CA THR A 37 5.19 3.42 4.31
C THR A 37 6.21 4.54 4.51
N SER A 38 6.27 5.07 5.73
CA SER A 38 7.30 6.05 6.11
C SER A 38 8.70 5.42 6.08
N THR A 39 9.68 6.15 5.51
CA THR A 39 11.08 5.74 5.50
C THR A 39 11.73 5.76 6.88
N GLY A 40 11.20 6.57 7.80
CA GLY A 40 11.67 6.65 9.18
C GLY A 40 11.07 5.59 10.11
N HIS A 41 9.96 4.95 9.71
CA HIS A 41 9.28 3.94 10.52
C HIS A 41 9.87 2.55 10.24
N CYS A 42 11.02 2.29 10.87
CA CYS A 42 11.82 1.09 10.66
C CYS A 42 12.46 0.59 11.96
N ASP A 43 12.96 -0.63 11.92
CA ASP A 43 13.79 -1.18 12.98
C ASP A 43 15.03 -0.31 13.24
N PRO A 44 15.33 0.08 14.49
CA PRO A 44 16.38 1.06 14.76
C PRO A 44 17.79 0.57 14.39
N LEU A 45 18.04 -0.75 14.43
CA LEU A 45 19.34 -1.35 14.18
C LEU A 45 19.55 -1.68 12.69
N SER A 46 18.69 -2.53 12.14
CA SER A 46 18.79 -3.04 10.77
C SER A 46 18.22 -2.10 9.71
N LYS A 47 17.44 -1.10 10.14
CA LYS A 47 16.66 -0.21 9.25
C LYS A 47 15.66 -0.95 8.36
N THR A 48 15.24 -2.15 8.75
CA THR A 48 14.17 -2.89 8.07
C THR A 48 12.82 -2.17 8.23
N PRO A 49 12.12 -1.80 7.14
CA PRO A 49 10.86 -1.06 7.23
C PRO A 49 9.69 -1.88 7.81
N TYR A 50 8.89 -1.25 8.66
CA TYR A 50 7.65 -1.84 9.22
C TYR A 50 6.48 -1.74 8.23
N HIS A 51 6.54 -2.50 7.14
CA HIS A 51 5.61 -2.38 6.00
C HIS A 51 4.42 -3.36 6.03
N LYS A 52 4.27 -4.17 7.09
CA LYS A 52 3.17 -5.14 7.23
C LYS A 52 1.95 -4.58 7.98
N TYR A 53 2.13 -3.54 8.78
CA TYR A 53 1.08 -2.90 9.58
C TYR A 53 1.16 -1.38 9.42
N VAL A 54 0.67 -0.88 8.29
CA VAL A 54 0.66 0.54 7.97
C VAL A 54 -0.77 1.06 8.14
N PRO A 55 -1.04 2.02 9.05
CA PRO A 55 -2.35 2.64 9.17
C PRO A 55 -2.72 3.39 7.89
N VAL A 56 -3.94 3.16 7.40
CA VAL A 56 -4.46 3.78 6.18
C VAL A 56 -5.88 4.29 6.40
N ARG A 57 -6.30 5.23 5.57
CA ARG A 57 -7.68 5.70 5.48
C ARG A 57 -8.19 5.49 4.06
N LEU A 58 -9.34 4.82 3.94
CA LEU A 58 -10.06 4.76 2.69
C LEU A 58 -10.92 6.01 2.53
N GLN A 59 -10.94 6.55 1.32
CA GLN A 59 -11.83 7.64 0.94
C GLN A 59 -12.41 7.34 -0.43
N HIS A 60 -13.65 7.76 -0.64
CA HIS A 60 -14.23 7.72 -1.97
C HIS A 60 -13.50 8.73 -2.86
N LEU A 61 -13.09 8.30 -4.05
CA LEU A 61 -12.47 9.21 -4.99
C LEU A 61 -13.59 10.08 -5.57
N THR A 62 -13.64 11.33 -5.16
CA THR A 62 -14.48 12.34 -5.81
C THR A 62 -13.60 12.96 -6.90
N VAL A 63 -13.95 12.73 -8.16
CA VAL A 63 -13.25 13.26 -9.33
C VAL A 63 -13.84 14.62 -9.68
#